data_AF-A0A085BC70-F1
#
_entry.id   AF-A0A085BC70-F1
#
_cell.length_a   1.000
_cell.length_b   1.000
_cell.length_c   1.000
_cell.angle_alpha   90.00
_cell.angle_beta   90.00
_cell.angle_gamma   90.00
#
_symmetry.space_group_name_H-M   'P 1'
#
loop_
_entity.id
_entity.type
_entity.pdbx_description
1 polymer ?
#
loop_
_entity_poly.entity_id
_entity_poly.type
_entity_poly.pdbx_seq_one_letter_code
_entity_poly.pdbx_strand_id
1 'polypeptide(L)'
;MKTPNKSPFSVLANEFLESILIQLVHDYSIVQIFYKQERNSTKSHLLISVSKNADAVKLQSKKWVAEVREQYQVYIYFIDYSRLEYQFSKGHPFIEYHCQQSSMIYQNADSRSSLLINRNWKKYHKKFNRYEDSFHHDHEIHRVQVERLISEDSYNSIFTSFEELIEYDLEYLEKLYTGNRTSDIDLNQRINNLLIYIPELKQFFVKKNQHEYFVTELFDEAKKAIEEDEIIYNNEMFESLRIIEDSLFTYIEARFYELKHLIKKQYEEIYKVDQYLFPMEEYPKDEILERAIDRILTFVELEQIYYFHQTTYGEVTTYYLLLIGLNVNNEKIKSITHSLTSLFGTQYKFLLVGHDRYWIQKNLYQYQSFFVFIMQAKHLVFSSDEYHPEPHWQMPHHSQHNDLHFHYKSTLESSLQFYKLIDGEEKNYQGVDNLFALFLLSFCRTYIYAKAFYLPNYMTSEALWQLCIYADKDIHKYHYLFDQFSSNIFSFTDYNMSVHHSIAKVNTEKADQMKMIVDKLMDELKEVVIGGKLLMSFEIDSLCEKKC
;
A
#
# COMPACT_ATOMS: atom_id res chain seq x y z
N MET A 1 3.41 18.90 63.05
CA MET A 1 3.09 18.07 61.87
C MET A 1 3.79 18.67 60.67
N LYS A 2 4.79 17.99 60.10
CA LYS A 2 5.35 18.36 58.80
C LYS A 2 4.37 17.84 57.74
N THR A 3 3.82 18.71 56.91
CA THR A 3 3.12 18.30 55.69
C THR A 3 4.06 17.38 54.90
N PRO A 4 3.62 16.19 54.47
CA PRO A 4 4.44 15.36 53.61
C PRO A 4 4.77 16.17 52.36
N ASN A 5 6.05 16.26 52.00
CA ASN A 5 6.47 16.89 50.75
C ASN A 5 5.78 16.11 49.62
N LYS A 6 4.74 16.69 49.03
CA LYS A 6 4.13 16.13 47.83
C LYS A 6 5.21 16.07 46.76
N SER A 7 5.36 14.91 46.13
CA SER A 7 6.32 14.73 45.05
C SER A 7 6.03 15.74 43.93
N PRO A 8 7.07 16.26 43.26
CA PRO A 8 6.91 17.22 42.16
C PRO A 8 6.10 16.66 40.99
N PHE A 9 5.95 15.33 40.90
CA PHE A 9 5.24 14.62 39.84
C PHE A 9 3.75 14.42 40.12
N SER A 10 3.25 14.79 41.30
CA SER A 10 1.83 14.67 41.67
C SER A 10 0.86 15.45 40.75
N VAL A 11 1.39 16.36 39.92
CA VAL A 11 0.65 17.09 38.87
C VAL A 11 0.15 16.17 37.76
N LEU A 12 0.77 15.00 37.55
CA LEU A 12 0.42 14.07 36.46
C LEU A 12 -0.86 13.28 36.72
N ALA A 13 -1.33 13.20 37.98
CA ALA A 13 -2.47 12.38 38.39
C ALA A 13 -2.42 10.92 37.89
N ASN A 14 -1.22 10.36 37.75
CA ASN A 14 -0.95 8.98 37.30
C ASN A 14 0.19 8.38 38.16
N GLU A 15 -0.16 7.49 39.08
CA GLU A 15 0.77 6.90 40.06
C GLU A 15 1.87 6.05 39.39
N PHE A 16 1.53 5.37 38.29
CA PHE A 16 2.49 4.58 37.52
C PHE A 16 3.58 5.48 36.91
N LEU A 17 3.18 6.56 36.21
CA LEU A 17 4.10 7.53 35.64
C LEU A 17 4.92 8.25 36.71
N GLU A 18 4.30 8.62 37.82
CA GLU A 18 5.00 9.23 38.96
C GLU A 18 6.10 8.32 39.51
N SER A 19 5.80 7.02 39.72
CA SER A 19 6.80 6.05 40.18
C SER A 19 7.99 5.91 39.22
N ILE A 20 7.73 5.90 37.91
CA ILE A 20 8.76 5.81 36.88
C ILE A 20 9.64 7.08 36.86
N LEU A 21 9.05 8.28 36.94
CA LEU A 21 9.81 9.52 36.91
C LEU A 21 10.69 9.68 38.16
N ILE A 22 10.19 9.26 39.33
CA ILE A 22 10.99 9.21 40.57
C ILE A 22 12.20 8.30 40.37
N GLN A 23 11.99 7.10 39.82
CA GLN A 23 13.07 6.18 39.53
C GLN A 23 14.05 6.74 38.49
N LEU A 24 13.57 7.38 37.42
CA LEU A 24 14.41 7.96 36.38
C LEU A 24 15.32 9.06 36.94
N VAL A 25 14.81 9.93 37.80
CA VAL A 25 15.61 10.98 38.46
C VAL A 25 16.69 10.40 39.37
N HIS A 26 16.42 9.25 39.99
CA HIS A 26 17.40 8.55 40.83
C HIS A 26 18.48 7.84 39.99
N ASP A 27 18.07 7.13 38.93
CA ASP A 27 18.93 6.22 38.18
C ASP A 27 19.72 6.93 37.06
N TYR A 28 19.29 8.12 36.64
CA TYR A 28 19.87 8.85 35.52
C TYR A 28 20.14 10.32 35.86
N SER A 29 21.11 10.91 35.14
CA SER A 29 21.39 12.35 35.22
C SER A 29 20.34 13.15 34.44
N ILE A 30 19.15 13.31 35.05
CA ILE A 30 18.06 14.13 34.52
C ILE A 30 18.33 15.61 34.86
N VAL A 31 18.23 16.49 33.86
CA VAL A 31 18.45 17.94 34.01
C VAL A 31 17.13 18.67 34.29
N GLN A 32 16.14 18.49 33.42
CA GLN A 32 14.82 19.12 33.51
C GLN A 32 13.73 18.18 33.00
N ILE A 33 12.52 18.28 33.54
CA ILE A 33 11.32 17.61 33.01
C ILE A 33 10.23 18.65 32.81
N PHE A 34 9.66 18.66 31.60
CA PHE A 34 8.54 19.51 31.22
C PHE A 34 7.33 18.62 30.96
N TYR A 35 6.19 18.99 31.54
CA TYR A 35 4.90 18.35 31.31
C TYR A 35 3.90 19.37 30.79
N LYS A 36 3.18 18.99 29.74
CA LYS A 36 2.15 19.81 29.14
C LYS A 36 0.96 18.95 28.75
N GLN A 37 -0.22 19.31 29.26
CA GLN A 37 -1.48 18.76 28.80
C GLN A 37 -2.16 19.77 27.88
N GLU A 38 -2.58 19.34 26.70
CA GLU A 38 -3.30 20.22 25.77
C GLU A 38 -4.73 20.45 26.26
N ARG A 39 -5.21 21.69 26.20
CA ARG A 39 -6.56 22.03 26.64
C ARG A 39 -7.58 21.34 25.71
N ASN A 40 -8.47 20.54 26.28
CA ASN A 40 -9.49 19.72 25.59
C ASN A 40 -8.94 18.51 24.82
N SER A 41 -7.69 18.11 25.06
CA SER A 41 -7.14 16.85 24.56
C SER A 41 -6.92 15.89 25.72
N THR A 42 -7.14 14.60 25.48
CA THR A 42 -6.65 13.55 26.38
C THR A 42 -5.14 13.36 26.24
N LYS A 43 -4.52 13.91 25.19
CA LYS A 43 -3.09 13.83 24.95
C LYS A 43 -2.31 14.73 25.88
N SER A 44 -1.24 14.19 26.43
CA SER A 44 -0.26 14.96 27.19
C SER A 44 1.16 14.64 26.75
N HIS A 45 2.06 15.60 26.96
CA HIS A 45 3.42 15.55 26.46
C HIS A 45 4.38 15.75 27.62
N LEU A 46 5.37 14.88 27.70
CA LEU A 46 6.39 14.91 28.72
C LEU A 46 7.77 14.89 28.05
N LEU A 47 8.50 15.99 28.18
CA LEU A 47 9.85 16.15 27.65
C LEU A 47 10.85 16.05 28.79
N ILE A 48 11.74 15.06 28.71
CA ILE A 48 12.78 14.78 29.69
C ILE A 48 14.13 15.13 29.09
N SER A 49 14.76 16.15 29.66
CA SER A 49 16.12 16.52 29.31
C SER A 49 17.12 15.73 30.15
N VAL A 50 18.03 15.01 29.49
CA VAL A 50 19.07 14.19 30.12
C VAL A 50 20.46 14.73 29.81
N SER A 51 21.44 14.49 30.67
CA SER A 51 22.78 15.03 30.46
C SER A 51 23.55 14.36 29.31
N LYS A 52 23.23 13.10 28.97
CA LYS A 52 23.96 12.30 27.97
C LYS A 52 23.03 11.78 26.88
N ASN A 53 23.42 11.94 25.62
CA ASN A 53 22.66 11.43 24.47
C ASN A 53 22.48 9.89 24.50
N ALA A 54 23.52 9.14 24.89
CA ALA A 54 23.41 7.68 25.01
C ALA A 54 22.28 7.22 25.96
N ASP A 55 22.06 7.97 27.05
CA ASP A 55 20.95 7.70 27.97
C ASP A 55 19.60 8.08 27.35
N ALA A 56 19.54 9.19 26.59
CA ALA A 56 18.32 9.60 25.87
C ALA A 56 17.83 8.50 24.92
N VAL A 57 18.72 7.99 24.07
CA VAL A 57 18.42 6.92 23.11
C VAL A 57 18.01 5.62 23.82
N LYS A 58 18.73 5.24 24.88
CA LYS A 58 18.42 4.04 25.68
C LYS A 58 17.07 4.14 26.38
N LEU A 59 16.68 5.32 26.83
CA LEU A 59 15.41 5.55 27.52
C LEU A 59 14.23 5.63 26.55
N GLN A 60 14.41 6.29 25.40
CA GLN A 60 13.39 6.39 24.35
C GLN A 60 12.96 5.02 23.81
N SER A 61 13.88 4.05 23.75
CA SER A 61 13.63 2.69 23.25
C SER A 61 12.99 1.72 24.26
N LYS A 62 12.68 2.16 25.48
CA LYS A 62 12.07 1.29 26.50
C LYS A 62 10.61 0.98 26.18
N LYS A 63 10.20 -0.29 26.35
CA LYS A 63 8.81 -0.75 26.12
C LYS A 63 7.75 0.08 26.85
N TRP A 64 8.02 0.46 28.10
CA TRP A 64 7.09 1.26 28.90
C TRP A 64 6.76 2.63 28.28
N VAL A 65 7.64 3.19 27.44
CA VAL A 65 7.38 4.45 26.72
C VAL A 65 6.23 4.27 25.72
N ALA A 66 6.21 3.16 24.99
CA ALA A 66 5.12 2.82 24.08
C ALA A 66 3.83 2.47 24.84
N GLU A 67 3.94 1.68 25.92
CA GLU A 67 2.80 1.31 26.78
C GLU A 67 2.11 2.54 27.36
N VAL A 68 2.89 3.53 27.82
CA VAL A 68 2.33 4.76 28.38
C VAL A 68 1.56 5.57 27.33
N ARG A 69 2.08 5.64 26.10
CA ARG A 69 1.39 6.30 25.00
C ARG A 69 0.09 5.59 24.67
N GLU A 70 0.11 4.27 24.54
CA GLU A 70 -1.06 3.48 24.14
C GLU A 70 -2.16 3.48 25.21
N GLN A 71 -1.78 3.29 26.48
CA GLN A 71 -2.74 3.17 27.59
C GLN A 71 -3.20 4.52 28.13
N TYR A 72 -2.31 5.52 28.17
CA TYR A 72 -2.57 6.80 28.85
C TYR A 72 -2.50 8.02 27.94
N GLN A 73 -2.23 7.84 26.64
CA GLN A 73 -2.13 8.95 25.66
C GLN A 73 -1.07 9.99 26.07
N VAL A 74 -0.01 9.55 26.76
CA VAL A 74 1.11 10.41 27.17
C VAL A 74 2.31 10.16 26.27
N TYR A 75 2.73 11.18 25.54
CA TYR A 75 3.88 11.15 24.65
C TYR A 75 5.14 11.57 25.41
N ILE A 76 6.15 10.70 25.42
CA ILE A 76 7.39 10.92 26.16
C ILE A 76 8.55 11.12 25.19
N TYR A 77 9.28 12.22 25.40
CA TYR A 77 10.41 12.62 24.58
C TYR A 77 11.66 12.73 25.45
N PHE A 78 12.70 11.97 25.11
CA PHE A 78 14.02 12.12 25.71
C PHE A 78 14.94 12.91 24.78
N ILE A 79 15.58 13.94 25.31
CA ILE A 79 16.53 14.78 24.57
C ILE A 79 17.74 15.10 25.43
N ASP A 80 18.94 15.04 24.84
CA ASP A 80 20.13 15.48 25.55
C ASP A 80 20.12 17.01 25.74
N TYR A 81 20.61 17.46 26.90
CA TYR A 81 20.54 18.88 27.27
C TYR A 81 21.30 19.79 26.30
N SER A 82 22.50 19.38 25.84
CA SER A 82 23.29 20.16 24.88
C SER A 82 22.54 20.40 23.58
N ARG A 83 21.83 19.39 23.08
CA ARG A 83 21.03 19.49 21.87
C ARG A 83 19.77 20.32 22.09
N LEU A 84 19.10 20.15 23.22
CA LEU A 84 17.96 20.97 23.60
C LEU A 84 18.35 22.46 23.62
N GLU A 85 19.49 22.81 24.22
CA GLU A 85 20.02 24.18 24.25
C GLU A 85 20.37 24.70 22.85
N TYR A 86 21.05 23.87 22.04
CA TYR A 86 21.38 24.21 20.66
C TYR A 86 20.12 24.51 19.83
N GLN A 87 19.12 23.64 19.86
CA GLN A 87 17.88 23.81 19.09
C GLN A 87 17.07 25.01 19.60
N PHE A 88 17.03 25.24 20.92
CA PHE A 88 16.44 26.44 21.49
C PHE A 88 17.14 27.73 21.02
N SER A 89 18.47 27.71 20.89
CA SER A 89 19.25 28.85 20.40
C SER A 89 18.83 29.23 18.97
N LYS A 90 18.58 28.22 18.12
CA LYS A 90 18.08 28.33 16.74
C LYS A 90 16.62 28.78 16.66
N GLY A 91 15.88 28.74 17.77
CA GLY A 91 14.48 29.14 17.81
C GLY A 91 13.52 28.04 17.39
N HIS A 92 13.86 26.79 17.66
CA HIS A 92 13.05 25.63 17.31
C HIS A 92 11.61 25.72 17.87
N PRO A 93 10.55 25.65 17.04
CA PRO A 93 9.16 25.84 17.46
C PRO A 93 8.63 24.83 18.49
N PHE A 94 8.89 23.53 18.29
CA PHE A 94 8.48 22.51 19.25
C PHE A 94 9.03 22.77 20.67
N ILE A 95 10.34 23.02 20.79
CA ILE A 95 10.98 23.33 22.07
C ILE A 95 10.43 24.62 22.67
N GLU A 96 10.19 25.66 21.84
CA GLU A 96 9.56 26.90 22.30
C GLU A 96 8.18 26.62 22.91
N TYR A 97 7.39 25.74 22.31
CA TYR A 97 6.03 25.44 22.79
C TYR A 97 6.02 24.56 24.05
N HIS A 98 6.88 23.54 24.12
CA HIS A 98 6.85 22.53 25.19
C HIS A 98 7.71 22.90 26.42
N CYS A 99 8.86 23.55 26.25
CA CYS A 99 9.83 23.82 27.33
C CYS A 99 9.62 25.17 28.05
N GLN A 100 8.36 25.62 28.16
CA GLN A 100 8.00 26.83 28.89
C GLN A 100 8.21 26.64 30.40
N GLN A 101 8.54 27.73 31.11
CA GLN A 101 8.71 27.68 32.57
C GLN A 101 7.46 27.15 33.29
N SER A 102 6.26 27.48 32.81
CA SER A 102 4.99 27.00 33.36
C SER A 102 4.76 25.49 33.19
N SER A 103 5.45 24.86 32.23
CA SER A 103 5.37 23.42 31.98
C SER A 103 6.41 22.64 32.80
N MET A 104 7.37 23.30 33.44
CA MET A 104 8.46 22.62 34.13
C MET A 104 7.99 22.02 35.46
N ILE A 105 8.13 20.70 35.62
CA ILE A 105 7.73 19.98 36.83
C ILE A 105 8.93 19.49 37.65
N TYR A 106 10.12 19.38 37.03
CA TYR A 106 11.35 19.02 37.72
C TYR A 106 12.54 19.76 37.14
N GLN A 107 13.46 20.14 38.01
CA GLN A 107 14.77 20.69 37.67
C GLN A 107 15.79 20.21 38.71
N ASN A 108 16.93 19.71 38.23
CA ASN A 108 18.02 19.33 39.12
C ASN A 108 18.66 20.57 39.76
N ALA A 109 18.67 20.62 41.10
CA ALA A 109 19.17 21.76 41.87
C ALA A 109 20.68 22.03 41.68
N ASP A 110 21.46 20.99 41.34
CA ASP A 110 22.89 21.10 41.11
C ASP A 110 23.23 21.51 39.65
N SER A 111 22.23 21.55 38.76
CA SER A 111 22.42 21.99 37.38
C SER A 111 22.46 23.51 37.30
N ARG A 112 23.65 24.08 37.05
CA ARG A 112 23.84 25.51 36.76
C ARG A 112 23.22 25.96 35.43
N SER A 113 22.87 25.02 34.57
CA SER A 113 22.32 25.23 33.23
C SER A 113 20.85 24.83 33.24
N SER A 114 19.96 25.83 33.24
CA SER A 114 18.53 25.62 33.16
C SER A 114 17.97 26.40 31.99
N LEU A 115 17.30 25.70 31.09
CA LEU A 115 16.60 26.34 30.00
C LEU A 115 15.29 26.91 30.55
N LEU A 116 15.22 28.24 30.65
CA LEU A 116 14.05 28.97 31.12
C LEU A 116 13.52 29.85 29.99
N ILE A 117 12.45 29.40 29.34
CA ILE A 117 11.75 30.18 28.33
C ILE A 117 10.68 31.03 29.02
N ASN A 118 10.84 32.35 28.94
CA ASN A 118 9.87 33.34 29.43
C ASN A 118 9.77 34.57 28.50
N ARG A 119 9.79 34.33 27.19
CA ARG A 119 9.67 35.38 26.17
C ARG A 119 8.30 35.32 25.51
N ASN A 120 7.77 36.44 25.02
CA ASN A 120 6.49 36.51 24.31
C ASN A 120 6.69 36.40 22.78
N TRP A 121 5.58 36.22 22.04
CA TRP A 121 5.60 36.16 20.57
C TRP A 121 6.37 37.32 19.92
N LYS A 122 6.21 38.56 20.42
CA LYS A 122 6.92 39.75 19.89
C LYS A 122 8.44 39.57 19.92
N LYS A 123 9.00 38.90 20.93
CA LYS A 123 10.43 38.60 21.03
C LYS A 123 10.84 37.35 20.23
N TYR A 124 9.92 36.40 20.02
CA TYR A 124 10.22 35.12 19.37
C TYR A 124 10.00 35.11 17.84
N HIS A 125 9.05 35.90 17.31
CA HIS A 125 8.63 35.80 15.89
C HIS A 125 9.78 35.86 14.88
N LYS A 126 10.81 36.68 15.12
CA LYS A 126 12.00 36.75 14.23
C LYS A 126 12.79 35.44 14.20
N LYS A 127 12.86 34.73 15.32
CA LYS A 127 13.51 33.42 15.40
C LYS A 127 12.65 32.34 14.74
N PHE A 128 11.34 32.37 14.95
CA PHE A 128 10.40 31.48 14.27
C PHE A 128 10.53 31.63 12.74
N ASN A 129 10.38 32.85 12.22
CA ASN A 129 10.47 33.11 10.79
C ASN A 129 11.82 32.68 10.23
N ARG A 130 12.95 32.97 10.90
CA ARG A 130 14.26 32.48 10.43
C ARG A 130 14.37 30.96 10.37
N TYR A 131 13.72 30.26 11.29
CA TYR A 131 13.74 28.80 11.33
C TYR A 131 12.87 28.23 10.19
N GLU A 132 11.68 28.79 9.99
CA GLU A 132 10.76 28.51 8.86
C GLU A 132 11.43 28.84 7.51
N ASP A 133 12.00 30.03 7.35
CA ASP A 133 12.72 30.47 6.13
C ASP A 133 13.90 29.54 5.80
N SER A 134 14.63 29.04 6.81
CA SER A 134 15.74 28.11 6.61
C SER A 134 15.27 26.78 6.01
N PHE A 135 14.10 26.29 6.45
CA PHE A 135 13.50 25.10 5.86
C PHE A 135 13.16 25.33 4.39
N HIS A 136 12.37 26.38 4.10
CA HIS A 136 11.95 26.66 2.73
C HIS A 136 13.14 26.90 1.79
N HIS A 137 14.20 27.54 2.29
CA HIS A 137 15.42 27.76 1.51
C HIS A 137 16.13 26.45 1.14
N ASP A 138 16.41 25.60 2.13
CA ASP A 138 17.14 24.34 1.92
C ASP A 138 16.28 23.35 1.10
N HIS A 139 14.98 23.28 1.38
CA HIS A 139 14.02 22.49 0.61
C HIS A 139 14.01 22.90 -0.87
N GLU A 140 13.92 24.21 -1.16
CA GLU A 140 13.93 24.69 -2.55
C GLU A 140 15.24 24.35 -3.27
N ILE A 141 16.37 24.35 -2.56
CA ILE A 141 17.66 23.92 -3.13
C ILE A 141 17.58 22.45 -3.58
N HIS A 142 17.11 21.55 -2.70
CA HIS A 142 16.94 20.13 -3.03
C HIS A 142 15.95 19.92 -4.17
N ARG A 143 14.79 20.61 -4.13
CA ARG A 143 13.78 20.51 -5.18
C ARG A 143 14.31 20.97 -6.55
N VAL A 144 14.99 22.12 -6.59
CA VAL A 144 15.62 22.63 -7.83
C VAL A 144 16.68 21.67 -8.36
N GLN A 145 17.43 21.00 -7.47
CA GLN A 145 18.41 19.98 -7.87
C GLN A 145 17.72 18.77 -8.52
N VAL A 146 16.63 18.27 -7.95
CA VAL A 146 15.83 17.19 -8.54
C VAL A 146 15.31 17.58 -9.93
N GLU A 147 14.69 18.74 -10.06
CA GLU A 147 14.15 19.23 -11.34
C GLU A 147 15.22 19.42 -12.40
N ARG A 148 16.41 19.89 -11.99
CA ARG A 148 17.55 19.99 -12.88
C ARG A 148 18.00 18.62 -13.38
N LEU A 149 18.11 17.62 -12.51
CA LEU A 149 18.50 16.26 -12.89
C LEU A 149 17.47 15.60 -13.81
N ILE A 150 16.17 15.87 -13.59
CA ILE A 150 15.09 15.47 -14.51
C ILE A 150 15.31 16.09 -15.89
N SER A 151 15.61 17.39 -15.96
CA SER A 151 15.88 18.07 -17.24
C SER A 151 17.16 17.61 -17.95
N GLU A 152 18.10 17.02 -17.20
CA GLU A 152 19.38 16.49 -17.69
C GLU A 152 19.29 14.97 -17.98
N ASP A 153 18.11 14.34 -17.91
CA ASP A 153 17.87 12.91 -18.11
C ASP A 153 18.80 12.00 -17.26
N SER A 154 19.17 12.47 -16.06
CA SER A 154 20.10 11.78 -15.16
C SER A 154 19.38 10.77 -14.25
N TYR A 155 18.76 9.75 -14.87
CA TYR A 155 17.78 8.85 -14.25
C TYR A 155 18.14 8.33 -12.85
N ASN A 156 19.31 7.72 -12.67
CA ASN A 156 19.67 7.17 -11.35
C ASN A 156 19.88 8.27 -10.30
N SER A 157 20.46 9.41 -10.69
CA SER A 157 20.70 10.54 -9.80
C SER A 157 19.41 11.23 -9.36
N ILE A 158 18.34 11.13 -10.17
CA ILE A 158 17.01 11.62 -9.80
C ILE A 158 16.48 10.83 -8.60
N PHE A 159 16.57 9.50 -8.62
CA PHE A 159 16.11 8.65 -7.50
C PHE A 159 16.88 8.94 -6.21
N THR A 160 18.20 9.05 -6.28
CA THR A 160 19.01 9.38 -5.08
C THR A 160 18.72 10.79 -4.56
N SER A 161 18.43 11.75 -5.46
CA SER A 161 18.08 13.12 -5.04
C SER A 161 16.69 13.21 -4.42
N PHE A 162 15.72 12.41 -4.90
CA PHE A 162 14.43 12.26 -4.23
C PHE A 162 14.57 11.62 -2.86
N GLU A 163 15.41 10.59 -2.72
CA GLU A 163 15.70 9.99 -1.42
C GLU A 163 16.25 11.03 -0.43
N GLU A 164 17.24 11.83 -0.84
CA GLU A 164 17.81 12.90 0.00
C GLU A 164 16.76 13.94 0.41
N LEU A 165 15.88 14.35 -0.51
CA LEU A 165 14.81 15.31 -0.24
C LEU A 165 13.75 14.73 0.72
N ILE A 166 13.30 13.49 0.49
CA ILE A 166 12.36 12.81 1.36
C ILE A 166 12.97 12.58 2.76
N GLU A 167 14.24 12.20 2.84
CA GLU A 167 14.96 12.08 4.11
C GLU A 167 15.05 13.41 4.86
N TYR A 168 15.32 14.49 4.13
CA TYR A 168 15.35 15.85 4.68
C TYR A 168 14.00 16.24 5.29
N ASP A 169 12.91 16.00 4.56
CA ASP A 169 11.55 16.34 5.01
C ASP A 169 11.10 15.50 6.19
N LEU A 170 11.34 14.19 6.16
CA LEU A 170 11.06 13.31 7.30
C LEU A 170 11.89 13.73 8.52
N GLU A 171 13.17 14.08 8.36
CA GLU A 171 13.98 14.63 9.46
C GLU A 171 13.35 15.92 10.03
N TYR A 172 12.80 16.75 9.17
CA TYR A 172 12.18 18.00 9.57
C TYR A 172 10.85 17.76 10.31
N LEU A 173 10.04 16.82 9.86
CA LEU A 173 8.85 16.38 10.59
C LEU A 173 9.23 15.80 11.96
N GLU A 174 10.25 14.96 12.05
CA GLU A 174 10.72 14.43 13.34
C GLU A 174 11.06 15.56 14.31
N LYS A 175 11.81 16.58 13.84
CA LYS A 175 12.14 17.77 14.61
C LYS A 175 10.88 18.49 15.08
N LEU A 176 9.92 18.76 14.19
CA LEU A 176 8.71 19.51 14.51
C LEU A 176 7.73 18.75 15.44
N TYR A 177 7.75 17.41 15.45
CA TYR A 177 6.88 16.59 16.29
C TYR A 177 7.51 16.09 17.59
N THR A 178 8.84 16.03 17.67
CA THR A 178 9.55 15.46 18.83
C THR A 178 10.59 16.40 19.44
N GLY A 179 10.90 17.51 18.77
CA GLY A 179 12.01 18.40 19.13
C GLY A 179 13.39 17.81 18.87
N ASN A 180 13.43 16.62 18.28
CA ASN A 180 14.61 15.82 18.09
C ASN A 180 14.63 15.21 16.68
N ARG A 181 15.81 14.75 16.25
CA ARG A 181 16.04 14.06 14.98
C ARG A 181 16.72 12.74 15.27
N THR A 182 16.37 11.69 14.54
CA THR A 182 16.98 10.37 14.69
C THR A 182 18.00 10.17 13.57
N SER A 183 19.28 10.38 13.84
CA SER A 183 20.33 10.33 12.81
C SER A 183 20.78 8.93 12.44
N ASP A 184 20.51 7.93 13.28
CA ASP A 184 21.14 6.60 13.21
C ASP A 184 20.13 5.50 12.82
N ILE A 185 19.08 5.87 12.10
CA ILE A 185 18.02 4.96 11.64
C ILE A 185 17.77 5.15 10.15
N ASP A 186 17.39 4.05 9.50
CA ASP A 186 17.05 4.04 8.07
C ASP A 186 15.69 4.70 7.78
N LEU A 187 15.44 4.96 6.50
CA LEU A 187 14.22 5.60 6.00
C LEU A 187 12.94 4.85 6.40
N ASN A 188 12.98 3.51 6.40
CA ASN A 188 11.85 2.68 6.81
C ASN A 188 11.47 2.91 8.28
N GLN A 189 12.46 2.96 9.17
CA GLN A 189 12.28 3.24 10.59
C GLN A 189 11.81 4.68 10.83
N ARG A 190 12.31 5.65 10.07
CA ARG A 190 11.85 7.06 10.15
C ARG A 190 10.37 7.18 9.84
N ILE A 191 9.92 6.60 8.72
CA ILE A 191 8.50 6.57 8.34
C ILE A 191 7.68 5.93 9.46
N ASN A 192 8.07 4.74 9.93
CA ASN A 192 7.34 4.03 11.00
C ASN A 192 7.25 4.83 12.31
N ASN A 193 8.31 5.55 12.69
CA ASN A 193 8.32 6.39 13.89
C ASN A 193 7.41 7.61 13.74
N LEU A 194 7.32 8.19 12.53
CA LEU A 194 6.46 9.33 12.26
C LEU A 194 4.96 8.96 12.20
N LEU A 195 4.61 7.73 11.81
CA LEU A 195 3.23 7.23 11.84
C LEU A 195 2.57 7.30 13.23
N ILE A 196 3.36 7.33 14.31
CA ILE A 196 2.87 7.53 15.68
C ILE A 196 2.23 8.91 15.87
N TYR A 197 2.71 9.91 15.12
CA TYR A 197 2.29 11.30 15.21
C TYR A 197 1.41 11.73 14.04
N ILE A 198 1.63 11.14 12.86
CA ILE A 198 0.95 11.44 11.60
C ILE A 198 0.49 10.12 10.95
N PRO A 199 -0.56 9.46 11.48
CA PRO A 199 -1.07 8.21 10.90
C PRO A 199 -1.43 8.33 9.42
N GLU A 200 -1.91 9.52 9.01
CA GLU A 200 -2.30 9.86 7.65
C GLU A 200 -1.13 9.71 6.65
N LEU A 201 0.11 9.77 7.13
CA LEU A 201 1.29 9.58 6.30
C LEU A 201 1.32 8.18 5.66
N LYS A 202 0.64 7.20 6.26
CA LYS A 202 0.53 5.83 5.75
C LYS A 202 -0.01 5.77 4.31
N GLN A 203 -0.86 6.72 3.92
CA GLN A 203 -1.49 6.75 2.59
C GLN A 203 -0.49 6.96 1.43
N PHE A 204 0.73 7.41 1.73
CA PHE A 204 1.74 7.71 0.70
C PHE A 204 2.78 6.60 0.54
N PHE A 205 2.81 5.61 1.44
CA PHE A 205 3.87 4.61 1.48
C PHE A 205 3.33 3.19 1.38
N VAL A 206 3.41 2.59 0.18
CA VAL A 206 3.07 1.18 -0.04
C VAL A 206 4.05 0.28 0.71
N LYS A 207 3.52 -0.54 1.62
CA LYS A 207 4.30 -1.51 2.39
C LYS A 207 4.65 -2.73 1.55
N LYS A 208 5.90 -3.16 1.64
CA LYS A 208 6.36 -4.49 1.19
C LYS A 208 6.10 -5.54 2.26
N ASN A 209 6.40 -5.19 3.50
CA ASN A 209 6.14 -6.02 4.67
C ASN A 209 5.89 -5.12 5.89
N GLN A 210 5.88 -5.68 7.10
CA GLN A 210 5.61 -4.91 8.32
C GLN A 210 6.64 -3.80 8.60
N HIS A 211 7.83 -3.90 8.02
CA HIS A 211 8.96 -3.01 8.32
C HIS A 211 9.44 -2.23 7.11
N GLU A 212 9.30 -2.77 5.89
CA GLU A 212 9.86 -2.18 4.67
C GLU A 212 8.78 -1.60 3.75
N TYR A 213 9.15 -0.53 3.05
CA TYR A 213 8.33 0.17 2.07
C TYR A 213 8.89 -0.03 0.65
N PHE A 214 7.99 -0.03 -0.35
CA PHE A 214 8.38 -0.15 -1.75
C PHE A 214 9.35 0.94 -2.19
N VAL A 215 9.14 2.18 -1.75
CA VAL A 215 9.97 3.33 -2.14
C VAL A 215 11.43 3.17 -1.70
N THR A 216 11.69 2.55 -0.55
CA THR A 216 13.07 2.32 -0.10
C THR A 216 13.76 1.26 -0.93
N GLU A 217 13.03 0.21 -1.35
CA GLU A 217 13.55 -0.79 -2.28
C GLU A 217 13.91 -0.16 -3.63
N LEU A 218 13.10 0.77 -4.13
CA LEU A 218 13.37 1.51 -5.36
C LEU A 218 14.67 2.34 -5.27
N PHE A 219 14.90 3.00 -4.13
CA PHE A 219 16.15 3.75 -3.91
C PHE A 219 17.37 2.83 -3.79
N ASP A 220 17.24 1.68 -3.12
CA ASP A 220 18.30 0.69 -3.03
C ASP A 220 18.64 0.07 -4.40
N GLU A 221 17.62 -0.18 -5.23
CA GLU A 221 17.80 -0.59 -6.63
C GLU A 221 18.59 0.49 -7.41
N ALA A 222 18.23 1.76 -7.27
CA ALA A 222 18.91 2.89 -7.94
C ALA A 222 20.38 3.02 -7.55
N LYS A 223 20.71 2.86 -6.27
CA LYS A 223 22.11 2.88 -5.80
C LYS A 223 22.93 1.74 -6.39
N LYS A 224 22.37 0.52 -6.42
CA LYS A 224 23.04 -0.64 -7.04
C LYS A 224 23.28 -0.42 -8.53
N ALA A 225 22.30 0.11 -9.25
CA ALA A 225 22.46 0.42 -10.67
C ALA A 225 23.59 1.44 -10.90
N ILE A 226 23.74 2.45 -10.02
CA ILE A 226 24.88 3.39 -10.10
C ILE A 226 26.22 2.66 -9.87
N GLU A 227 26.30 1.77 -8.89
CA GLU A 227 27.52 1.00 -8.60
C GLU A 227 27.90 0.04 -9.75
N GLU A 228 26.90 -0.46 -10.48
CA GLU A 228 27.05 -1.40 -11.60
C GLU A 228 27.12 -0.72 -12.98
N ASP A 229 27.14 0.62 -13.03
CA ASP A 229 27.07 1.43 -14.26
C ASP A 229 25.85 1.09 -15.16
N GLU A 230 24.73 0.65 -14.55
CA GLU A 230 23.46 0.35 -15.21
C GLU A 230 22.47 1.52 -15.09
N ILE A 231 21.49 1.60 -15.98
CA ILE A 231 20.46 2.66 -15.97
C ILE A 231 19.12 2.05 -15.52
N ILE A 232 18.47 2.69 -14.53
CA ILE A 232 17.09 2.37 -14.17
C ILE A 232 16.11 3.12 -15.08
N TYR A 233 15.33 2.36 -15.84
CA TYR A 233 14.23 2.87 -16.65
C TYR A 233 12.90 2.76 -15.89
N ASN A 234 12.71 3.63 -14.89
CA ASN A 234 11.47 3.76 -14.11
C ASN A 234 11.04 5.23 -13.96
N ASN A 235 11.28 6.06 -14.99
CA ASN A 235 10.96 7.49 -14.95
C ASN A 235 9.46 7.76 -14.75
N GLU A 236 8.60 6.79 -15.07
CA GLU A 236 7.16 6.87 -14.81
C GLU A 236 6.81 6.91 -13.31
N MET A 237 7.78 6.60 -12.42
CA MET A 237 7.62 6.71 -10.96
C MET A 237 7.91 8.11 -10.41
N PHE A 238 8.46 9.03 -11.21
CA PHE A 238 8.84 10.36 -10.73
C PHE A 238 7.65 11.17 -10.21
N GLU A 239 6.48 11.09 -10.87
CA GLU A 239 5.27 11.75 -10.39
C GLU A 239 4.80 11.19 -9.04
N SER A 240 4.93 9.88 -8.82
CA SER A 240 4.61 9.29 -7.51
C SER A 240 5.57 9.77 -6.41
N LEU A 241 6.86 9.93 -6.74
CA LEU A 241 7.84 10.49 -5.80
C LEU A 241 7.57 11.97 -5.49
N ARG A 242 7.16 12.76 -6.49
CA ARG A 242 6.71 14.15 -6.30
C ARG A 242 5.49 14.23 -5.38
N ILE A 243 4.49 13.36 -5.58
CA ILE A 243 3.32 13.32 -4.70
C ILE A 243 3.71 13.03 -3.25
N ILE A 244 4.66 12.11 -3.01
CA ILE A 244 5.16 11.84 -1.66
C ILE A 244 5.84 13.09 -1.08
N GLU A 245 6.73 13.73 -1.84
CA GLU A 245 7.45 14.94 -1.43
C GLU A 245 6.51 16.13 -1.16
N ASP A 246 5.64 16.49 -2.10
CA ASP A 246 4.65 17.56 -1.94
C ASP A 246 3.76 17.33 -0.70
N SER A 247 3.42 16.07 -0.43
CA SER A 247 2.63 15.70 0.74
C SER A 247 3.41 15.90 2.04
N LEU A 248 4.68 15.47 2.08
CA LEU A 248 5.57 15.69 3.23
C LEU A 248 5.77 17.18 3.50
N PHE A 249 6.06 17.97 2.47
CA PHE A 249 6.17 19.43 2.53
C PHE A 249 4.90 20.05 3.13
N THR A 250 3.72 19.61 2.66
CA THR A 250 2.42 20.07 3.17
C THR A 250 2.24 19.77 4.66
N TYR A 251 2.64 18.58 5.14
CA TYR A 251 2.61 18.27 6.59
C TYR A 251 3.55 19.18 7.39
N ILE A 252 4.71 19.53 6.83
CA ILE A 252 5.66 20.44 7.47
C ILE A 252 5.06 21.84 7.60
N GLU A 253 4.49 22.38 6.52
CA GLU A 253 3.82 23.69 6.53
C GLU A 253 2.64 23.72 7.50
N ALA A 254 1.79 22.70 7.47
CA ALA A 254 0.67 22.56 8.39
C ALA A 254 1.15 22.55 9.85
N ARG A 255 2.22 21.82 10.14
CA ARG A 255 2.80 21.74 11.49
C ARG A 255 3.45 23.05 11.92
N PHE A 256 4.11 23.77 11.02
CA PHE A 256 4.60 25.12 11.30
C PHE A 256 3.46 26.06 11.66
N TYR A 257 2.41 26.08 10.86
CA TYR A 257 1.22 26.89 11.11
C TYR A 257 0.60 26.56 12.48
N GLU A 258 0.43 25.27 12.78
CA GLU A 258 -0.10 24.80 14.05
C GLU A 258 0.76 25.26 15.24
N LEU A 259 2.07 25.00 15.22
CA LEU A 259 2.99 25.41 16.29
C LEU A 259 3.04 26.93 16.45
N LYS A 260 3.05 27.69 15.36
CA LYS A 260 2.98 29.16 15.37
C LYS A 260 1.72 29.64 16.10
N HIS A 261 0.59 29.02 15.78
CA HIS A 261 -0.70 29.35 16.35
C HIS A 261 -0.81 28.93 17.82
N LEU A 262 -0.30 27.76 18.17
CA LEU A 262 -0.23 27.26 19.55
C LEU A 262 0.67 28.15 20.42
N ILE A 263 1.83 28.57 19.92
CA ILE A 263 2.73 29.51 20.60
C ILE A 263 2.05 30.88 20.74
N LYS A 264 1.34 31.38 19.71
CA LYS A 264 0.58 32.65 19.81
C LYS A 264 -0.58 32.56 20.79
N LYS A 265 -1.38 31.49 20.77
CA LYS A 265 -2.51 31.22 21.68
C LYS A 265 -2.09 31.01 23.13
N GLN A 266 -0.85 30.57 23.39
CA GLN A 266 -0.31 30.62 24.75
C GLN A 266 -0.18 32.05 25.30
N TYR A 267 -0.17 33.05 24.42
CA TYR A 267 -0.06 34.46 24.79
C TYR A 267 -1.38 35.26 24.63
N GLU A 268 -2.46 34.67 24.11
CA GLU A 268 -3.78 35.31 23.91
C GLU A 268 -4.93 34.30 24.14
N GLU A 269 -5.94 34.67 24.93
CA GLU A 269 -7.13 33.84 25.21
C GLU A 269 -7.96 33.55 23.93
N ILE A 270 -8.01 32.25 23.60
CA ILE A 270 -9.09 31.47 22.95
C ILE A 270 -9.52 31.89 21.54
N TYR A 271 -9.42 30.93 20.60
CA TYR A 271 -10.50 30.64 19.63
C TYR A 271 -10.54 29.14 19.33
N LYS A 272 -11.74 28.58 19.20
CA LYS A 272 -12.01 27.19 18.76
C LYS A 272 -12.06 27.16 17.22
N VAL A 273 -11.62 26.06 16.62
CA VAL A 273 -11.93 25.72 15.22
C VAL A 273 -12.63 24.37 15.27
N ASP A 274 -13.88 24.36 14.80
CA ASP A 274 -14.69 23.17 14.66
C ASP A 274 -14.18 22.34 13.48
N GLN A 275 -14.02 21.04 13.71
CA GLN A 275 -13.75 20.03 12.69
C GLN A 275 -15.02 19.80 11.89
N TYR A 276 -14.97 20.07 10.58
CA TYR A 276 -15.98 19.63 9.63
C TYR A 276 -15.69 18.18 9.25
N LEU A 277 -16.49 17.26 9.79
CA LEU A 277 -16.66 15.92 9.22
C LEU A 277 -17.63 16.05 8.04
N PHE A 278 -17.14 15.75 6.83
CA PHE A 278 -18.02 15.53 5.68
C PHE A 278 -18.75 14.20 5.88
N PRO A 279 -20.09 14.16 5.87
CA PRO A 279 -20.81 12.90 5.76
C PRO A 279 -20.60 12.36 4.35
N MET A 280 -20.02 11.17 4.23
CA MET A 280 -20.09 10.40 2.99
C MET A 280 -21.56 10.05 2.74
N GLU A 281 -22.06 10.36 1.55
CA GLU A 281 -23.40 9.98 1.11
C GLU A 281 -23.55 8.45 1.18
N GLU A 282 -24.49 7.97 1.99
CA GLU A 282 -24.88 6.56 2.02
C GLU A 282 -25.57 6.21 0.71
N TYR A 283 -24.85 5.48 -0.14
CA TYR A 283 -25.43 4.84 -1.32
C TYR A 283 -26.32 3.67 -0.88
N PRO A 284 -27.38 3.34 -1.66
CA PRO A 284 -28.29 2.24 -1.35
C PRO A 284 -27.51 0.93 -1.24
N LYS A 285 -27.63 0.29 -0.08
CA LYS A 285 -26.91 -0.94 0.28
C LYS A 285 -27.51 -2.15 -0.42
N ASP A 286 -26.70 -2.88 -1.16
CA ASP A 286 -27.05 -4.20 -1.68
C ASP A 286 -26.86 -5.24 -0.56
N GLU A 287 -27.99 -5.75 -0.02
CA GLU A 287 -27.99 -6.71 1.09
C GLU A 287 -27.24 -8.02 0.77
N ILE A 288 -27.21 -8.46 -0.50
CA ILE A 288 -26.47 -9.66 -0.90
C ILE A 288 -24.98 -9.39 -0.82
N LEU A 289 -24.56 -8.22 -1.32
CA LEU A 289 -23.16 -7.80 -1.30
C LEU A 289 -22.65 -7.60 0.13
N GLU A 290 -23.41 -6.94 1.01
CA GLU A 290 -23.03 -6.74 2.42
C GLU A 290 -22.83 -8.09 3.14
N ARG A 291 -23.79 -9.01 2.99
CA ARG A 291 -23.67 -10.35 3.60
C ARG A 291 -22.50 -11.15 3.03
N ALA A 292 -22.18 -10.97 1.75
CA ALA A 292 -21.03 -11.60 1.14
C ALA A 292 -19.72 -11.03 1.71
N ILE A 293 -19.61 -9.71 1.86
CA ILE A 293 -18.46 -9.03 2.47
C ILE A 293 -18.25 -9.53 3.90
N ASP A 294 -19.30 -9.52 4.73
CA ASP A 294 -19.23 -10.03 6.10
C ASP A 294 -18.70 -11.46 6.14
N ARG A 295 -19.17 -12.32 5.22
CA ARG A 295 -18.71 -13.70 5.14
C ARG A 295 -17.24 -13.78 4.71
N ILE A 296 -16.81 -13.01 3.72
CA ILE A 296 -15.42 -12.96 3.24
C ILE A 296 -14.47 -12.60 4.38
N LEU A 297 -14.82 -11.59 5.19
CA LEU A 297 -14.01 -11.11 6.30
C LEU A 297 -13.81 -12.14 7.41
N THR A 298 -14.63 -13.21 7.47
CA THR A 298 -14.41 -14.31 8.41
C THR A 298 -13.27 -15.26 8.04
N PHE A 299 -12.76 -15.20 6.80
CA PHE A 299 -11.69 -16.09 6.31
C PHE A 299 -10.31 -15.44 6.28
N VAL A 300 -10.24 -14.13 6.09
CA VAL A 300 -8.98 -13.41 5.89
C VAL A 300 -9.11 -11.95 6.30
N GLU A 301 -8.06 -11.43 6.93
CA GLU A 301 -7.91 -10.01 7.22
C GLU A 301 -7.58 -9.27 5.90
N LEU A 302 -8.50 -8.43 5.44
CA LEU A 302 -8.36 -7.67 4.22
C LEU A 302 -8.06 -6.20 4.52
N GLU A 303 -7.25 -5.60 3.64
CA GLU A 303 -7.06 -4.15 3.62
C GLU A 303 -8.31 -3.49 3.02
N GLN A 304 -8.69 -3.89 1.82
CA GLN A 304 -9.78 -3.28 1.05
C GLN A 304 -10.51 -4.32 0.19
N ILE A 305 -11.79 -4.06 -0.09
CA ILE A 305 -12.58 -4.80 -1.08
C ILE A 305 -13.17 -3.81 -2.07
N TYR A 306 -12.97 -4.07 -3.36
CA TYR A 306 -13.57 -3.30 -4.44
C TYR A 306 -14.61 -4.15 -5.18
N TYR A 307 -15.83 -3.66 -5.26
CA TYR A 307 -16.89 -4.19 -6.12
C TYR A 307 -16.89 -3.44 -7.45
N PHE A 308 -16.41 -4.11 -8.49
CA PHE A 308 -16.10 -3.44 -9.76
C PHE A 308 -16.98 -3.85 -10.93
N HIS A 309 -17.74 -4.94 -10.80
CA HIS A 309 -18.66 -5.36 -11.84
C HIS A 309 -19.77 -6.28 -11.34
N GLN A 310 -20.89 -6.28 -12.06
CA GLN A 310 -21.98 -7.24 -11.91
C GLN A 310 -22.54 -7.59 -13.28
N THR A 311 -22.81 -8.88 -13.46
CA THR A 311 -23.54 -9.40 -14.62
C THR A 311 -24.74 -10.19 -14.16
N THR A 312 -25.79 -10.23 -14.98
CA THR A 312 -26.94 -11.11 -14.76
C THR A 312 -27.26 -11.80 -16.08
N TYR A 313 -27.21 -13.13 -16.06
CA TYR A 313 -27.52 -13.98 -17.21
C TYR A 313 -28.59 -14.99 -16.78
N GLY A 314 -29.78 -14.87 -17.38
CA GLY A 314 -30.95 -15.62 -16.95
C GLY A 314 -31.32 -15.28 -15.51
N GLU A 315 -31.36 -16.30 -14.65
CA GLU A 315 -31.67 -16.15 -13.23
C GLU A 315 -30.41 -16.03 -12.33
N VAL A 316 -29.22 -16.03 -12.92
CA VAL A 316 -27.95 -16.01 -12.17
C VAL A 316 -27.31 -14.63 -12.23
N THR A 317 -27.04 -14.05 -11.08
CA THR A 317 -26.30 -12.79 -10.91
C THR A 317 -24.89 -13.08 -10.41
N THR A 318 -23.87 -12.56 -11.10
CA THR A 318 -22.47 -12.71 -10.71
C THR A 318 -21.90 -11.37 -10.25
N TYR A 319 -21.37 -11.32 -9.03
CA TYR A 319 -20.66 -10.17 -8.47
C TYR A 319 -19.14 -10.34 -8.65
N TYR A 320 -18.46 -9.27 -9.03
CA TYR A 320 -17.02 -9.27 -9.25
C TYR A 320 -16.33 -8.39 -8.21
N LEU A 321 -15.46 -9.01 -7.41
CA LEU A 321 -14.77 -8.39 -6.30
C LEU A 321 -13.25 -8.50 -6.45
N LEU A 322 -12.55 -7.39 -6.23
CA LEU A 322 -11.11 -7.38 -6.00
C LEU A 322 -10.88 -7.32 -4.48
N LEU A 323 -10.17 -8.32 -3.96
CA LEU A 323 -9.77 -8.44 -2.56
C LEU A 323 -8.31 -8.02 -2.45
N ILE A 324 -8.02 -6.98 -1.67
CA ILE A 324 -6.66 -6.55 -1.36
C ILE A 324 -6.37 -6.87 0.10
N GLY A 325 -5.33 -7.63 0.36
CA GLY A 325 -4.92 -7.98 1.71
C GLY A 325 -3.75 -8.96 1.69
N LEU A 326 -3.09 -9.14 2.83
CA LEU A 326 -1.94 -10.03 2.92
C LEU A 326 -2.36 -11.51 2.83
N ASN A 327 -1.61 -12.29 2.06
CA ASN A 327 -1.79 -13.73 1.92
C ASN A 327 -3.19 -14.11 1.36
N VAL A 328 -3.75 -13.32 0.44
CA VAL A 328 -4.98 -13.68 -0.28
C VAL A 328 -4.63 -14.65 -1.41
N ASN A 329 -4.34 -15.89 -1.05
CA ASN A 329 -3.92 -16.93 -1.99
C ASN A 329 -5.11 -17.71 -2.57
N ASN A 330 -4.84 -18.54 -3.58
CA ASN A 330 -5.88 -19.29 -4.31
C ASN A 330 -6.63 -20.30 -3.44
N GLU A 331 -6.00 -20.87 -2.41
CA GLU A 331 -6.65 -21.80 -1.49
C GLU A 331 -7.68 -21.11 -0.60
N LYS A 332 -7.34 -19.92 -0.10
CA LYS A 332 -8.29 -19.07 0.62
C LYS A 332 -9.42 -18.61 -0.28
N ILE A 333 -9.11 -18.14 -1.49
CA ILE A 333 -10.14 -17.75 -2.47
C ILE A 333 -11.11 -18.91 -2.73
N LYS A 334 -10.60 -20.12 -2.99
CA LYS A 334 -11.45 -21.31 -3.17
C LYS A 334 -12.34 -21.59 -1.96
N SER A 335 -11.80 -21.47 -0.75
CA SER A 335 -12.55 -21.69 0.50
C SER A 335 -13.66 -20.65 0.69
N ILE A 336 -13.36 -19.39 0.39
CA ILE A 336 -14.32 -18.28 0.41
C ILE A 336 -15.42 -18.52 -0.62
N THR A 337 -15.05 -18.79 -1.88
CA THR A 337 -16.00 -19.06 -2.96
C THR A 337 -16.92 -20.22 -2.60
N HIS A 338 -16.39 -21.34 -2.11
CA HIS A 338 -17.20 -22.47 -1.67
C HIS A 338 -18.19 -22.08 -0.58
N SER A 339 -17.75 -21.29 0.41
CA SER A 339 -18.63 -20.83 1.47
C SER A 339 -19.71 -19.87 0.98
N LEU A 340 -19.41 -18.99 0.02
CA LEU A 340 -20.38 -18.07 -0.56
C LEU A 340 -21.42 -18.86 -1.38
N THR A 341 -20.99 -19.83 -2.19
CA THR A 341 -21.90 -20.72 -2.93
C THR A 341 -22.81 -21.50 -2.00
N SER A 342 -22.29 -21.97 -0.85
CA SER A 342 -23.12 -22.65 0.16
C SER A 342 -24.16 -21.72 0.81
N LEU A 343 -23.87 -20.42 0.91
CA LEU A 343 -24.74 -19.45 1.58
C LEU A 343 -25.83 -18.90 0.65
N PHE A 344 -25.46 -18.64 -0.61
CA PHE A 344 -26.33 -17.96 -1.59
C PHE A 344 -26.85 -18.88 -2.69
N GLY A 345 -26.45 -20.16 -2.69
CA GLY A 345 -26.87 -21.13 -3.69
C GLY A 345 -26.30 -20.84 -5.07
N THR A 346 -27.03 -21.25 -6.12
CA THR A 346 -26.61 -21.08 -7.52
C THR A 346 -27.11 -19.79 -8.17
N GLN A 347 -28.02 -19.08 -7.51
CA GLN A 347 -28.61 -17.83 -8.01
C GLN A 347 -27.61 -16.67 -7.97
N TYR A 348 -26.72 -16.65 -6.97
CA TYR A 348 -25.71 -15.63 -6.83
C TYR A 348 -24.32 -16.25 -6.86
N LYS A 349 -23.47 -15.77 -7.78
CA LYS A 349 -22.09 -16.18 -7.92
C LYS A 349 -21.15 -15.03 -7.59
N PHE A 350 -19.95 -15.37 -7.12
CA PHE A 350 -18.93 -14.41 -6.73
C PHE A 350 -17.61 -14.74 -7.42
N LEU A 351 -17.17 -13.84 -8.30
CA LEU A 351 -15.82 -13.85 -8.85
C LEU A 351 -14.91 -13.03 -7.93
N LEU A 352 -13.89 -13.67 -7.38
CA LEU A 352 -12.93 -13.06 -6.48
C LEU A 352 -11.55 -13.01 -7.15
N VAL A 353 -11.01 -11.81 -7.33
CA VAL A 353 -9.62 -11.58 -7.70
C VAL A 353 -8.89 -11.15 -6.44
N GLY A 354 -7.85 -11.86 -6.01
CA GLY A 354 -7.15 -11.55 -4.77
C GLY A 354 -5.67 -11.27 -4.99
N HIS A 355 -5.17 -10.17 -4.42
CA HIS A 355 -3.76 -9.77 -4.49
C HIS A 355 -3.30 -9.05 -3.23
N ASP A 356 -2.00 -9.15 -2.96
CA ASP A 356 -1.33 -8.26 -2.03
C ASP A 356 -1.11 -6.90 -2.70
N ARG A 357 -1.26 -5.78 -1.98
CA ARG A 357 -1.02 -4.43 -2.54
C ARG A 357 0.39 -4.27 -3.10
N TYR A 358 1.37 -4.83 -2.41
CA TYR A 358 2.76 -4.85 -2.87
C TYR A 358 2.93 -5.58 -4.21
N TRP A 359 2.20 -6.67 -4.42
CA TRP A 359 2.22 -7.39 -5.69
C TRP A 359 1.68 -6.52 -6.82
N ILE A 360 0.58 -5.80 -6.59
CA ILE A 360 0.04 -4.84 -7.57
C ILE A 360 1.10 -3.79 -7.89
N GLN A 361 1.73 -3.20 -6.87
CA GLN A 361 2.78 -2.19 -7.00
C GLN A 361 3.96 -2.65 -7.87
N LYS A 362 4.48 -3.87 -7.66
CA LYS A 362 5.61 -4.40 -8.46
C LYS A 362 5.21 -4.78 -9.90
N ASN A 363 3.92 -4.92 -10.20
CA ASN A 363 3.44 -5.36 -11.51
C ASN A 363 2.67 -4.27 -12.28
N LEU A 364 2.76 -3.00 -11.86
CA LEU A 364 2.07 -1.89 -12.52
C LEU A 364 2.44 -1.77 -14.01
N TYR A 365 3.70 -1.98 -14.37
CA TYR A 365 4.17 -1.93 -15.76
C TYR A 365 3.38 -2.82 -16.72
N GLN A 366 2.88 -3.97 -16.25
CA GLN A 366 2.03 -4.87 -17.05
C GLN A 366 0.54 -4.66 -16.78
N TYR A 367 0.15 -4.51 -15.52
CA TYR A 367 -1.25 -4.70 -15.11
C TYR A 367 -1.92 -3.42 -14.59
N GLN A 368 -1.25 -2.26 -14.60
CA GLN A 368 -1.84 -1.00 -14.13
C GLN A 368 -3.17 -0.69 -14.82
N SER A 369 -3.26 -0.92 -16.12
CA SER A 369 -4.48 -0.70 -16.90
C SER A 369 -5.68 -1.48 -16.38
N PHE A 370 -5.48 -2.65 -15.77
CA PHE A 370 -6.54 -3.40 -15.12
C PHE A 370 -6.93 -2.79 -13.76
N PHE A 371 -5.94 -2.54 -12.91
CA PHE A 371 -6.18 -2.15 -11.52
C PHE A 371 -6.66 -0.71 -11.38
N VAL A 372 -6.19 0.24 -12.20
CA VAL A 372 -6.54 1.67 -12.06
C VAL A 372 -8.03 1.95 -12.30
N PHE A 373 -8.70 1.12 -13.11
CA PHE A 373 -10.16 1.24 -13.31
C PHE A 373 -10.97 0.61 -12.18
N ILE A 374 -10.40 -0.40 -11.51
CA ILE A 374 -11.05 -1.14 -10.43
C ILE A 374 -10.87 -0.41 -9.10
N MET A 375 -9.64 0.00 -8.77
CA MET A 375 -9.25 0.67 -7.53
C MET A 375 -9.64 2.15 -7.58
N GLN A 376 -10.94 2.40 -7.51
CA GLN A 376 -11.54 3.73 -7.47
C GLN A 376 -12.49 3.82 -6.29
N ALA A 377 -12.60 5.00 -5.67
CA ALA A 377 -13.47 5.22 -4.52
C ALA A 377 -14.91 4.75 -4.74
N LYS A 378 -15.45 4.93 -5.97
CA LYS A 378 -16.81 4.50 -6.34
C LYS A 378 -17.03 2.97 -6.31
N HIS A 379 -15.96 2.19 -6.35
CA HIS A 379 -16.00 0.73 -6.29
C HIS A 379 -15.63 0.21 -4.89
N LEU A 380 -15.11 1.05 -3.98
CA LEU A 380 -14.68 0.64 -2.65
C LEU A 380 -15.91 0.31 -1.79
N VAL A 381 -16.01 -0.93 -1.33
CA VAL A 381 -17.14 -1.41 -0.51
C VAL A 381 -16.72 -1.83 0.90
N PHE A 382 -15.42 -1.96 1.15
CA PHE A 382 -14.87 -2.19 2.48
C PHE A 382 -13.43 -1.66 2.55
N SER A 383 -13.08 -1.05 3.68
CA SER A 383 -11.70 -0.67 4.05
C SER A 383 -11.50 -0.92 5.54
N SER A 384 -10.41 -1.59 5.93
CA SER A 384 -10.08 -1.81 7.34
C SER A 384 -9.41 -0.60 8.00
N ASP A 385 -8.89 0.32 7.20
CA ASP A 385 -8.24 1.56 7.61
C ASP A 385 -8.53 2.62 6.53
N GLU A 386 -8.73 3.88 6.92
CA GLU A 386 -8.95 4.99 5.99
C GLU A 386 -7.65 5.46 5.30
N TYR A 387 -6.49 5.09 5.83
CA TYR A 387 -5.17 5.51 5.35
C TYR A 387 -4.39 4.42 4.59
N HIS A 388 -5.08 3.46 3.98
CA HIS A 388 -4.40 2.50 3.10
C HIS A 388 -3.84 3.24 1.87
N PRO A 389 -2.57 3.00 1.49
CA PRO A 389 -1.94 3.74 0.41
C PRO A 389 -2.51 3.37 -0.95
N GLU A 390 -2.68 4.35 -1.82
CA GLU A 390 -2.87 4.10 -3.24
C GLU A 390 -1.57 3.53 -3.83
N PRO A 391 -1.64 2.62 -4.83
CA PRO A 391 -0.46 2.27 -5.61
C PRO A 391 0.19 3.52 -6.21
N HIS A 392 1.52 3.54 -6.24
CA HIS A 392 2.33 4.55 -6.92
C HIS A 392 2.20 4.34 -8.43
N TRP A 393 1.09 4.82 -9.00
CA TRP A 393 0.74 4.66 -10.41
C TRP A 393 1.82 5.28 -11.31
N GLN A 394 2.19 4.55 -12.37
CA GLN A 394 3.12 5.02 -13.39
C GLN A 394 2.45 6.09 -14.25
N MET A 395 3.13 7.23 -14.45
CA MET A 395 2.63 8.33 -15.27
C MET A 395 3.74 8.93 -16.16
N PRO A 396 3.57 8.98 -17.50
CA PRO A 396 2.49 8.39 -18.28
C PRO A 396 2.59 6.85 -18.29
N HIS A 397 1.45 6.16 -18.25
CA HIS A 397 1.42 4.71 -18.46
C HIS A 397 1.13 4.39 -19.93
N HIS A 398 1.97 3.53 -20.51
CA HIS A 398 1.76 2.98 -21.83
C HIS A 398 1.41 1.50 -21.69
N SER A 399 0.13 1.18 -21.86
CA SER A 399 -0.35 -0.21 -21.81
C SER A 399 0.35 -1.03 -22.89
N GLN A 400 1.03 -2.10 -22.51
CA GLN A 400 1.78 -2.96 -23.43
C GLN A 400 1.51 -4.43 -23.14
N HIS A 401 1.67 -5.25 -24.17
CA HIS A 401 1.46 -6.70 -24.16
C HIS A 401 2.80 -7.44 -24.34
N ASN A 402 3.77 -7.14 -23.47
CA ASN A 402 5.19 -7.47 -23.68
C ASN A 402 5.49 -8.96 -23.92
N ASP A 403 4.66 -9.86 -23.41
CA ASP A 403 4.81 -11.31 -23.50
C ASP A 403 3.59 -12.00 -24.14
N LEU A 404 2.64 -11.26 -24.71
CA LEU A 404 1.42 -11.82 -25.30
C LEU A 404 1.73 -12.78 -26.46
N HIS A 405 2.78 -12.52 -27.23
CA HIS A 405 3.25 -13.43 -28.29
C HIS A 405 3.49 -14.84 -27.74
N PHE A 406 4.16 -14.97 -26.60
CA PHE A 406 4.50 -16.26 -26.01
C PHE A 406 3.25 -17.00 -25.52
N HIS A 407 2.32 -16.28 -24.87
CA HIS A 407 1.05 -16.84 -24.41
C HIS A 407 0.19 -17.31 -25.57
N TYR A 408 0.03 -16.47 -26.60
CA TYR A 408 -0.72 -16.81 -27.81
C TYR A 408 -0.12 -18.04 -28.52
N LYS A 409 1.21 -18.06 -28.71
CA LYS A 409 1.92 -19.19 -29.32
C LYS A 409 1.71 -20.48 -28.53
N SER A 410 1.79 -20.42 -27.20
CA SER A 410 1.53 -21.57 -26.34
C SER A 410 0.10 -22.08 -26.50
N THR A 411 -0.90 -21.19 -26.53
CA THR A 411 -2.30 -21.58 -26.73
C THR A 411 -2.50 -22.23 -28.11
N LEU A 412 -1.92 -21.65 -29.17
CA LEU A 412 -1.99 -22.15 -30.54
C LEU A 412 -1.32 -23.52 -30.69
N GLU A 413 -0.10 -23.70 -30.19
CA GLU A 413 0.58 -25.00 -30.26
C GLU A 413 -0.17 -26.07 -29.45
N SER A 414 -0.81 -25.68 -28.33
CA SER A 414 -1.65 -26.61 -27.55
C SER A 414 -2.87 -27.07 -28.35
N SER A 415 -3.53 -26.20 -29.10
CA SER A 415 -4.66 -26.58 -29.96
C SER A 415 -4.23 -27.48 -31.12
N LEU A 416 -3.09 -27.20 -31.75
CA LEU A 416 -2.52 -28.03 -32.82
C LEU A 416 -2.13 -29.43 -32.32
N GLN A 417 -1.57 -29.53 -31.12
CA GLN A 417 -1.27 -30.82 -30.48
C GLN A 417 -2.55 -31.60 -30.15
N PHE A 418 -3.59 -30.92 -29.67
CA PHE A 418 -4.90 -31.52 -29.46
C PHE A 418 -5.44 -32.14 -30.77
N TYR A 419 -5.41 -31.42 -31.89
CA TYR A 419 -5.83 -31.95 -33.19
C TYR A 419 -5.03 -33.18 -33.62
N LYS A 420 -3.70 -33.12 -33.51
CA LYS A 420 -2.85 -34.25 -33.87
C LYS A 420 -3.18 -35.52 -33.09
N LEU A 421 -3.56 -35.41 -31.83
CA LEU A 421 -3.91 -36.58 -31.02
C LEU A 421 -5.31 -37.09 -31.31
N ILE A 422 -6.28 -36.21 -31.47
CA ILE A 422 -7.65 -36.64 -31.70
C ILE A 422 -7.88 -37.19 -33.11
N ASP A 423 -7.09 -36.74 -34.10
CA ASP A 423 -7.14 -37.20 -35.49
C ASP A 423 -6.10 -38.28 -35.83
N GLY A 424 -5.06 -38.45 -34.99
CA GLY A 424 -3.81 -39.10 -35.37
C GLY A 424 -3.70 -40.61 -35.22
N GLU A 425 -4.37 -41.28 -34.28
CA GLU A 425 -4.20 -42.74 -34.11
C GLU A 425 -5.45 -43.45 -33.56
N GLU A 426 -5.75 -44.64 -34.11
CA GLU A 426 -6.53 -45.63 -33.40
C GLU A 426 -5.76 -45.99 -32.12
N LYS A 427 -6.34 -45.69 -30.95
CA LYS A 427 -5.87 -46.07 -29.58
C LYS A 427 -5.19 -44.98 -28.72
N ASN A 428 -5.59 -43.71 -28.82
CA ASN A 428 -5.28 -42.74 -27.77
C ASN A 428 -6.09 -43.02 -26.49
N TYR A 429 -5.47 -43.72 -25.54
CA TYR A 429 -6.10 -44.20 -24.31
C TYR A 429 -6.01 -43.20 -23.12
N GLN A 430 -5.19 -42.15 -23.24
CA GLN A 430 -4.96 -41.17 -22.18
C GLN A 430 -4.46 -39.84 -22.75
N GLY A 431 -4.71 -38.73 -22.05
CA GLY A 431 -4.07 -37.44 -22.31
C GLY A 431 -4.86 -36.44 -23.17
N VAL A 432 -5.82 -36.90 -23.99
CA VAL A 432 -6.67 -36.01 -24.81
C VAL A 432 -7.48 -35.05 -23.93
N ASP A 433 -8.13 -35.59 -22.89
CA ASP A 433 -8.91 -34.80 -21.93
C ASP A 433 -8.05 -33.74 -21.21
N ASN A 434 -6.83 -34.11 -20.80
CA ASN A 434 -5.87 -33.20 -20.15
C ASN A 434 -5.41 -32.09 -21.10
N LEU A 435 -5.11 -32.41 -22.35
CA LEU A 435 -4.67 -31.42 -23.33
C LEU A 435 -5.79 -30.45 -23.69
N PHE A 436 -7.03 -30.92 -23.79
CA PHE A 436 -8.18 -30.04 -23.96
C PHE A 436 -8.36 -29.10 -22.77
N ALA A 437 -8.23 -29.61 -21.53
CA ALA A 437 -8.30 -28.79 -20.32
C ALA A 437 -7.19 -27.71 -20.30
N LEU A 438 -5.95 -28.09 -20.61
CA LEU A 438 -4.82 -27.17 -20.70
C LEU A 438 -5.04 -26.10 -21.79
N PHE A 439 -5.58 -26.50 -22.95
CA PHE A 439 -5.96 -25.58 -24.01
C PHE A 439 -6.98 -24.55 -23.51
N LEU A 440 -8.08 -24.99 -22.88
CA LEU A 440 -9.15 -24.08 -22.45
C LEU A 440 -8.65 -23.06 -21.41
N LEU A 441 -7.82 -23.51 -20.46
CA LEU A 441 -7.20 -22.64 -19.46
C LEU A 441 -6.22 -21.65 -20.09
N SER A 442 -5.37 -22.14 -21.01
CA SER A 442 -4.44 -21.31 -21.76
C SER A 442 -5.17 -20.24 -22.57
N PHE A 443 -6.23 -20.63 -23.29
CA PHE A 443 -7.10 -19.70 -24.00
C PHE A 443 -7.65 -18.62 -23.08
N CYS A 444 -8.27 -18.99 -21.95
CA CYS A 444 -8.88 -18.01 -21.06
C CYS A 444 -7.85 -17.00 -20.55
N ARG A 445 -6.69 -17.48 -20.09
CA ARG A 445 -5.62 -16.59 -19.58
C ARG A 445 -5.10 -15.64 -20.65
N THR A 446 -4.81 -16.15 -21.84
CA THR A 446 -4.33 -15.34 -22.97
C THR A 446 -5.39 -14.32 -23.41
N TYR A 447 -6.66 -14.72 -23.46
CA TYR A 447 -7.76 -13.86 -23.87
C TYR A 447 -8.01 -12.71 -22.88
N ILE A 448 -8.03 -13.00 -21.57
CA ILE A 448 -8.13 -11.98 -20.52
C ILE A 448 -6.93 -11.03 -20.60
N TYR A 449 -5.72 -11.55 -20.80
CA TYR A 449 -4.54 -10.72 -20.91
C TYR A 449 -4.60 -9.78 -22.12
N ALA A 450 -5.02 -10.28 -23.28
CA ALA A 450 -5.17 -9.49 -24.50
C ALA A 450 -6.26 -8.40 -24.41
N LYS A 451 -7.33 -8.62 -23.64
CA LYS A 451 -8.48 -7.71 -23.58
C LYS A 451 -8.48 -6.78 -22.36
N ALA A 452 -7.98 -7.25 -21.24
CA ALA A 452 -8.04 -6.56 -19.95
C ALA A 452 -6.67 -6.15 -19.40
N PHE A 453 -5.57 -6.42 -20.12
CA PHE A 453 -4.19 -6.17 -19.65
C PHE A 453 -3.93 -6.79 -18.28
N TYR A 454 -4.49 -7.98 -18.04
CA TYR A 454 -4.32 -8.68 -16.78
C TYR A 454 -4.12 -10.16 -17.04
N LEU A 455 -3.02 -10.72 -16.53
CA LEU A 455 -2.78 -12.15 -16.55
C LEU A 455 -3.22 -12.74 -15.21
N PRO A 456 -4.37 -13.44 -15.12
CA PRO A 456 -4.81 -14.01 -13.88
C PRO A 456 -3.88 -15.11 -13.39
N ASN A 457 -3.73 -15.16 -12.05
CA ASN A 457 -3.12 -16.25 -11.32
C ASN A 457 -3.98 -17.54 -11.42
N TYR A 458 -3.58 -18.62 -10.74
CA TYR A 458 -4.31 -19.89 -10.76
C TYR A 458 -5.72 -19.76 -10.15
N MET A 459 -6.72 -19.53 -11.01
CA MET A 459 -8.14 -19.51 -10.67
C MET A 459 -8.83 -20.79 -11.17
N THR A 460 -10.06 -21.05 -10.72
CA THR A 460 -10.88 -22.13 -11.30
C THR A 460 -11.21 -21.80 -12.76
N SER A 461 -11.43 -22.83 -13.59
CA SER A 461 -11.78 -22.62 -15.00
C SER A 461 -13.07 -21.80 -15.18
N GLU A 462 -14.05 -21.96 -14.29
CA GLU A 462 -15.27 -21.12 -14.29
C GLU A 462 -14.96 -19.65 -14.01
N ALA A 463 -14.11 -19.37 -13.02
CA ALA A 463 -13.73 -17.99 -12.69
C ALA A 463 -12.94 -17.34 -13.85
N LEU A 464 -12.03 -18.09 -14.48
CA LEU A 464 -11.35 -17.61 -15.69
C LEU A 464 -12.33 -17.28 -16.80
N TRP A 465 -13.32 -18.13 -17.05
CA TRP A 465 -14.33 -17.84 -18.06
C TRP A 465 -15.18 -16.60 -17.74
N GLN A 466 -15.57 -16.42 -16.48
CA GLN A 466 -16.28 -15.21 -16.04
C GLN A 466 -15.43 -13.95 -16.20
N LEU A 467 -14.11 -14.04 -16.02
CA LEU A 467 -13.19 -12.95 -16.35
C LEU A 467 -13.06 -12.71 -17.86
N CYS A 468 -13.13 -13.74 -18.70
CA CYS A 468 -13.22 -13.55 -20.15
C CYS A 468 -14.47 -12.73 -20.51
N ILE A 469 -15.62 -13.05 -19.93
CA ILE A 469 -16.89 -12.31 -20.15
C ILE A 469 -16.78 -10.86 -19.66
N TYR A 470 -16.10 -10.64 -18.53
CA TYR A 470 -15.84 -9.28 -18.04
C TYR A 470 -14.95 -8.50 -19.02
N ALA A 471 -13.88 -9.12 -19.51
CA ALA A 471 -12.91 -8.51 -20.42
C ALA A 471 -13.51 -8.20 -21.79
N ASP A 472 -14.39 -9.09 -22.29
CA ASP A 472 -15.14 -8.89 -23.52
C ASP A 472 -16.51 -9.59 -23.41
N LYS A 473 -17.58 -8.81 -23.30
CA LYS A 473 -18.94 -9.34 -23.15
C LYS A 473 -19.37 -10.19 -24.35
N ASP A 474 -18.82 -9.94 -25.54
CA ASP A 474 -19.19 -10.66 -26.76
C ASP A 474 -18.74 -12.12 -26.74
N ILE A 475 -17.72 -12.47 -25.95
CA ILE A 475 -17.26 -13.88 -25.82
C ILE A 475 -18.37 -14.79 -25.25
N HIS A 476 -19.34 -14.22 -24.52
CA HIS A 476 -20.49 -14.94 -23.98
C HIS A 476 -21.31 -15.62 -25.08
N LYS A 477 -21.24 -15.15 -26.34
CA LYS A 477 -21.89 -15.79 -27.50
C LYS A 477 -21.47 -17.25 -27.70
N TYR A 478 -20.34 -17.70 -27.14
CA TYR A 478 -19.87 -19.08 -27.19
C TYR A 478 -20.27 -19.92 -25.97
N HIS A 479 -20.94 -19.35 -24.97
CA HIS A 479 -21.32 -20.07 -23.75
C HIS A 479 -22.22 -21.28 -24.03
N TYR A 480 -23.05 -21.22 -25.07
CA TYR A 480 -23.89 -22.35 -25.49
C TYR A 480 -23.08 -23.62 -25.82
N LEU A 481 -21.82 -23.47 -26.26
CA LEU A 481 -20.95 -24.63 -26.53
C LEU A 481 -20.61 -25.39 -25.25
N PHE A 482 -20.61 -24.69 -24.11
CA PHE A 482 -20.32 -25.26 -22.81
C PHE A 482 -21.56 -25.92 -22.23
N ASP A 483 -22.73 -25.34 -22.45
CA ASP A 483 -24.02 -25.94 -22.07
C ASP A 483 -24.31 -27.22 -22.86
N GLN A 484 -23.85 -27.31 -24.11
CA GLN A 484 -23.97 -28.50 -24.96
C GLN A 484 -22.95 -29.61 -24.61
N PHE A 485 -21.92 -29.29 -23.83
CA PHE A 485 -20.92 -30.27 -23.45
C PHE A 485 -21.54 -31.34 -22.55
N SER A 486 -21.25 -32.62 -22.83
CA SER A 486 -21.88 -33.77 -22.14
C SER A 486 -21.76 -33.79 -20.61
N SER A 487 -20.88 -32.98 -20.03
CA SER A 487 -20.70 -32.77 -18.60
C SER A 487 -20.47 -31.28 -18.32
N ASN A 488 -20.49 -30.86 -17.06
CA ASN A 488 -20.10 -29.49 -16.73
C ASN A 488 -18.64 -29.26 -17.15
N ILE A 489 -18.42 -28.42 -18.18
CA ILE A 489 -17.09 -28.22 -18.79
C ILE A 489 -16.06 -27.68 -17.80
N PHE A 490 -16.48 -26.88 -16.82
CA PHE A 490 -15.58 -26.31 -15.82
C PHE A 490 -15.13 -27.37 -14.82
N SER A 491 -16.06 -28.17 -14.31
CA SER A 491 -15.73 -29.32 -13.45
C SER A 491 -14.87 -30.34 -14.18
N PHE A 492 -15.16 -30.58 -15.47
CA PHE A 492 -14.35 -31.44 -16.34
C PHE A 492 -12.94 -30.90 -16.52
N THR A 493 -12.79 -29.61 -16.82
CA THR A 493 -11.48 -28.95 -16.99
C THR A 493 -10.68 -29.00 -15.71
N ASP A 494 -11.29 -28.62 -14.58
CA ASP A 494 -10.62 -28.58 -13.28
C ASP A 494 -10.16 -29.99 -12.83
N TYR A 495 -10.97 -31.02 -13.09
CA TYR A 495 -10.63 -32.41 -12.79
C TYR A 495 -9.41 -32.91 -13.59
N ASN A 496 -9.34 -32.57 -14.88
CA ASN A 496 -8.29 -33.04 -15.79
C ASN A 496 -6.99 -32.22 -15.72
N MET A 497 -6.87 -31.28 -14.78
CA MET A 497 -5.59 -30.65 -14.44
C MET A 497 -4.66 -31.55 -13.62
N SER A 498 -5.18 -32.66 -13.07
CA SER A 498 -4.40 -33.62 -12.27
C SER A 498 -4.13 -34.91 -13.04
N VAL A 499 -3.07 -35.62 -12.66
CA VAL A 499 -2.75 -36.94 -13.24
C VAL A 499 -3.68 -37.98 -12.61
N HIS A 500 -4.56 -38.56 -13.44
CA HIS A 500 -5.41 -39.68 -13.05
C HIS A 500 -5.04 -40.91 -13.87
N HIS A 501 -4.84 -42.05 -13.21
CA HIS A 501 -4.68 -43.33 -13.90
C HIS A 501 -6.05 -43.84 -14.35
N SER A 502 -6.46 -43.42 -15.56
CA SER A 502 -7.70 -43.88 -16.19
C SER A 502 -7.47 -44.16 -17.67
N ILE A 503 -8.15 -45.19 -18.18
CA ILE A 503 -8.24 -45.48 -19.62
C ILE A 503 -9.47 -44.73 -20.11
N ALA A 504 -9.27 -43.54 -20.66
CA ALA A 504 -10.35 -42.71 -21.18
C ALA A 504 -10.40 -42.87 -22.70
N LYS A 505 -11.37 -43.65 -23.20
CA LYS A 505 -11.71 -43.63 -24.63
C LYS A 505 -12.68 -42.47 -24.85
N VAL A 506 -12.17 -41.34 -25.36
CA VAL A 506 -13.02 -40.24 -25.81
C VAL A 506 -13.90 -40.76 -26.94
N ASN A 507 -15.22 -40.69 -26.78
CA ASN A 507 -16.15 -41.08 -27.83
C ASN A 507 -16.21 -40.00 -28.93
N THR A 508 -16.73 -40.37 -30.10
CA THR A 508 -16.74 -39.48 -31.27
C THR A 508 -17.50 -38.18 -30.99
N GLU A 509 -18.62 -38.25 -30.29
CA GLU A 509 -19.43 -37.07 -29.95
C GLU A 509 -18.69 -36.06 -29.06
N LYS A 510 -18.05 -36.53 -27.97
CA LYS A 510 -17.25 -35.68 -27.08
C LYS A 510 -16.04 -35.10 -27.82
N ALA A 511 -15.40 -35.89 -28.68
CA ALA A 511 -14.31 -35.42 -29.53
C ALA A 511 -14.76 -34.29 -30.46
N ASP A 512 -15.90 -34.45 -31.12
CA ASP A 512 -16.46 -33.44 -32.03
C ASP A 512 -16.84 -32.15 -31.28
N GLN A 513 -17.42 -32.27 -30.08
CA GLN A 513 -17.70 -31.13 -29.21
C GLN A 513 -16.42 -30.38 -28.81
N MET A 514 -15.37 -31.11 -28.39
CA MET A 514 -14.08 -30.51 -28.04
C MET A 514 -13.44 -29.79 -29.23
N LYS A 515 -13.44 -30.39 -30.42
CA LYS A 515 -12.95 -29.77 -31.66
C LYS A 515 -13.69 -28.48 -31.97
N MET A 516 -15.03 -28.51 -31.92
CA MET A 516 -15.85 -27.33 -32.17
C MET A 516 -15.52 -26.18 -31.21
N ILE A 517 -15.32 -26.49 -29.91
CA ILE A 517 -14.91 -25.49 -28.92
C ILE A 517 -13.51 -24.94 -29.26
N VAL A 518 -12.54 -25.81 -29.54
CA VAL A 518 -11.16 -25.41 -29.86
C VAL A 518 -11.12 -24.50 -31.08
N ASP A 519 -11.81 -24.87 -32.16
CA ASP A 519 -11.90 -24.05 -33.38
C ASP A 519 -12.46 -22.66 -33.09
N LYS A 520 -13.65 -22.60 -32.48
CA LYS A 520 -14.34 -21.33 -32.26
C LYS A 520 -13.57 -20.39 -31.34
N LEU A 521 -12.97 -20.93 -30.29
CA LEU A 521 -12.19 -20.12 -29.36
C LEU A 521 -10.85 -19.69 -29.97
N MET A 522 -10.18 -20.54 -30.74
CA MET A 522 -8.94 -20.15 -31.43
C MET A 522 -9.17 -19.10 -32.53
N ASP A 523 -10.26 -19.20 -33.28
CA ASP A 523 -10.64 -18.19 -34.27
C ASP A 523 -10.85 -16.83 -33.59
N GLU A 524 -11.58 -16.80 -32.47
CA GLU A 524 -11.80 -15.56 -31.73
C GLU A 524 -10.48 -15.00 -31.16
N LEU A 525 -9.63 -15.84 -30.57
CA LEU A 525 -8.35 -15.40 -30.03
C LEU A 525 -7.44 -14.83 -31.13
N LYS A 526 -7.44 -15.47 -32.30
CA LYS A 526 -6.67 -15.02 -33.46
C LYS A 526 -7.15 -13.64 -33.94
N GLU A 527 -8.46 -13.42 -34.03
CA GLU A 527 -9.00 -12.12 -34.41
C GLU A 527 -8.64 -11.03 -33.39
N VAL A 528 -8.71 -11.34 -32.09
CA VAL A 528 -8.31 -10.40 -31.04
C VAL A 528 -6.83 -10.05 -31.12
N VAL A 529 -5.96 -11.05 -31.23
CA VAL A 529 -4.50 -10.86 -31.13
C VAL A 529 -3.90 -10.37 -32.45
N ILE A 530 -4.21 -11.03 -33.57
CA ILE A 530 -3.66 -10.72 -34.90
C ILE A 530 -4.51 -9.64 -35.59
N GLY A 531 -5.83 -9.83 -35.64
CA GLY A 531 -6.75 -8.86 -36.25
C GLY A 531 -6.75 -7.51 -35.53
N GLY A 532 -6.66 -7.54 -34.20
CA GLY A 532 -6.50 -6.37 -33.33
C GLY A 532 -5.11 -5.72 -33.38
N LYS A 533 -4.15 -6.32 -34.11
CA LYS A 533 -2.75 -5.84 -34.24
C LYS A 533 -2.04 -5.66 -32.89
N LEU A 534 -2.27 -6.59 -31.96
CA LEU A 534 -1.63 -6.57 -30.64
C LEU A 534 -0.21 -7.15 -30.67
N LEU A 535 0.18 -7.78 -31.78
CA LEU A 535 1.54 -8.29 -32.02
C LEU A 535 2.25 -7.49 -33.12
N MET A 536 3.57 -7.38 -33.00
CA MET A 536 4.43 -6.79 -34.01
C MET A 536 4.56 -7.68 -35.24
N SER A 537 4.92 -7.11 -36.40
CA SER A 537 5.02 -7.85 -37.66
C SER A 537 5.96 -9.05 -37.59
N PHE A 538 7.13 -8.90 -36.95
CA PHE A 538 8.10 -10.00 -36.82
C PHE A 538 7.59 -11.14 -35.93
N GLU A 539 6.75 -10.83 -34.93
CA GLU A 539 6.13 -11.84 -34.06
C GLU A 539 5.10 -12.66 -34.84
N ILE A 540 4.34 -12.00 -35.73
CA ILE A 540 3.40 -12.64 -36.64
C ILE A 540 4.14 -13.55 -37.63
N ASP A 541 5.24 -13.08 -38.22
CA ASP A 541 6.05 -13.86 -39.16
C ASP A 541 6.57 -15.16 -38.50
N SER A 542 7.05 -15.08 -37.26
CA SER A 542 7.51 -16.23 -36.47
C SER A 542 6.41 -17.26 -36.13
N LEU A 543 5.13 -16.84 -36.12
CA LEU A 543 3.98 -17.73 -35.96
C LEU A 543 3.63 -18.46 -37.26
N CYS A 544 3.99 -17.88 -38.41
CA CYS A 544 3.72 -18.42 -39.75
C CYS A 544 4.86 -19.28 -40.32
N GLU A 545 6.09 -19.19 -39.78
CA GLU A 545 7.30 -19.89 -40.26
C GLU A 545 7.32 -21.43 -40.11
N LYS A 546 6.17 -22.10 -39.94
CA LYS A 546 6.06 -23.57 -40.04
C LYS A 546 5.01 -24.04 -41.06
N LYS A 547 5.16 -23.57 -42.29
CA LYS A 547 4.63 -24.24 -43.49
C LYS A 547 5.78 -24.46 -44.49
N CYS A 548 6.67 -25.38 -44.18
CA CYS A 548 7.54 -26.07 -45.14
C CYS A 548 7.38 -27.57 -44.92
#